data_AF-A0A2S6H845-F1
#
_entry.id   AF-A0A2S6H845-F1
#
_cell.length_a   1.000
_cell.length_b   1.000
_cell.length_c   1.000
_cell.angle_alpha   90.00
_cell.angle_beta   90.00
_cell.angle_gamma   90.00
#
_symmetry.space_group_name_H-M   'P 1'
#
loop_
_entity.id
_entity.type
_entity.pdbx_description
1 polymer ?
#
loop_
_entity_poly.entity_id
_entity_poly.type
_entity_poly.pdbx_seq_one_letter_code
_entity_poly.pdbx_strand_id
1 'polypeptide(L)'
;MRQTIKAKHELRLYELKKAVNEFLEFTDHLTLLQGVNEKAQEMVQAVEALQQLLQQGLVANKLVKAVNVSDAAALLDEIVDADAVSELEAYVLSAAEGVENPEVMQFLTEIMDKVERKYNLLLEKAHAYNALLKDKSA
;
A
#
# COMPACT_ATOMS: atom_id res chain seq x y z
N MET A 1 29.29 -0.69 -5.66
CA MET A 1 28.73 -0.20 -6.94
C MET A 1 27.56 0.72 -6.63
N ARG A 2 27.48 1.92 -7.23
CA ARG A 2 26.26 2.75 -7.13
C ARG A 2 25.15 2.07 -7.92
N GLN A 3 24.00 1.80 -7.29
CA GLN A 3 22.80 1.37 -8.02
C GLN A 3 22.32 2.48 -8.96
N THR A 4 21.86 2.11 -10.15
CA THR A 4 21.25 3.05 -11.09
C THR A 4 19.90 3.54 -10.56
N ILE A 5 19.45 4.69 -11.02
CA ILE A 5 18.14 5.28 -10.69
C ILE A 5 17.02 4.26 -10.89
N LYS A 6 17.03 3.62 -12.06
CA LYS A 6 16.10 2.55 -12.42
C LYS A 6 16.15 1.39 -11.42
N ALA A 7 17.33 0.89 -11.08
CA ALA A 7 17.48 -0.22 -10.13
C ALA A 7 16.94 0.12 -8.73
N LYS A 8 17.05 1.38 -8.29
CA LYS A 8 16.44 1.82 -7.02
C LYS A 8 14.91 1.79 -7.08
N HIS A 9 14.30 2.30 -8.15
CA HIS A 9 12.85 2.24 -8.32
C HIS A 9 12.35 0.80 -8.45
N GLU A 10 13.06 -0.06 -9.20
CA GLU A 10 12.71 -1.48 -9.35
C GLU A 10 12.73 -2.21 -8.00
N LEU A 11 13.77 -2.00 -7.20
CA LEU A 11 13.87 -2.60 -5.86
C LEU A 11 12.71 -2.15 -4.96
N ARG A 12 12.43 -0.85 -4.91
CA ARG A 12 11.36 -0.31 -4.05
C ARG A 12 9.96 -0.74 -4.49
N LEU A 13 9.69 -0.74 -5.80
CA LEU A 13 8.42 -1.27 -6.32
C LEU A 13 8.29 -2.76 -6.07
N TYR A 14 9.38 -3.54 -6.11
CA TYR A 14 9.35 -4.95 -5.76
C TYR A 14 9.00 -5.16 -4.28
N GLU A 15 9.66 -4.41 -3.38
CA GLU A 15 9.36 -4.45 -1.93
C GLU A 15 7.91 -4.07 -1.64
N LEU A 16 7.41 -3.01 -2.28
CA LEU A 16 6.02 -2.56 -2.16
C LEU A 16 5.04 -3.59 -2.73
N LYS A 17 5.32 -4.15 -3.92
CA LYS A 17 4.49 -5.20 -4.54
C LYS A 17 4.40 -6.44 -3.65
N LYS A 18 5.50 -6.81 -3.01
CA LYS A 18 5.52 -7.93 -2.06
C LYS A 18 4.64 -7.62 -0.84
N ALA A 19 4.81 -6.46 -0.22
CA ALA A 19 4.02 -6.08 0.95
C ALA A 19 2.52 -6.01 0.66
N VAL A 20 2.13 -5.43 -0.49
CA VAL A 20 0.71 -5.32 -0.87
C VAL A 20 0.10 -6.68 -1.17
N ASN A 21 0.84 -7.59 -1.81
CA ASN A 21 0.34 -8.95 -2.08
C ASN A 21 0.18 -9.76 -0.78
N GLU A 22 1.11 -9.63 0.17
CA GLU A 22 0.99 -10.26 1.50
C GLU A 22 -0.20 -9.70 2.30
N PHE A 23 -0.55 -8.42 2.09
CA PHE A 23 -1.74 -7.81 2.69
C PHE A 23 -3.03 -8.27 2.02
N LEU A 24 -3.03 -8.39 0.69
CA LEU A 24 -4.17 -8.92 -0.07
C LEU A 24 -4.47 -10.37 0.32
N GLU A 25 -3.47 -11.24 0.38
CA GLU A 25 -3.65 -12.63 0.83
C GLU A 25 -4.20 -12.71 2.26
N PHE A 26 -3.78 -11.80 3.14
CA PHE A 26 -4.29 -11.74 4.52
C PHE A 26 -5.75 -11.27 4.60
N THR A 27 -6.18 -10.40 3.70
CA THR A 27 -7.53 -9.80 3.71
C THR A 27 -8.50 -10.49 2.77
N ASP A 28 -8.03 -11.47 2.01
CA ASP A 28 -8.82 -12.15 0.98
C ASP A 28 -10.03 -12.87 1.57
N HIS A 29 -11.17 -12.73 0.90
CA HIS A 29 -12.46 -13.33 1.29
C HIS A 29 -12.95 -12.98 2.72
N LEU A 30 -12.44 -11.92 3.34
CA LEU A 30 -12.90 -11.45 4.65
C LEU A 30 -13.79 -10.22 4.49
N THR A 31 -15.11 -10.40 4.57
CA THR A 31 -16.10 -9.31 4.43
C THR A 31 -15.83 -8.15 5.39
N LEU A 32 -15.39 -8.44 6.61
CA LEU A 32 -15.00 -7.43 7.60
C LEU A 32 -13.89 -6.52 7.08
N LEU A 33 -12.98 -7.05 6.25
CA LEU A 33 -11.77 -6.37 5.78
C LEU A 33 -11.89 -5.89 4.32
N GLN A 34 -13.10 -5.89 3.75
CA GLN A 34 -13.29 -5.58 2.34
C GLN A 34 -12.76 -4.18 1.96
N GLY A 35 -13.03 -3.15 2.76
CA GLY A 35 -12.58 -1.78 2.45
C GLY A 35 -11.06 -1.65 2.36
N VAL A 36 -10.32 -2.24 3.31
CA VAL A 36 -8.85 -2.24 3.27
C VAL A 36 -8.29 -3.14 2.16
N ASN A 37 -9.00 -4.22 1.80
CA ASN A 37 -8.66 -5.07 0.66
C ASN A 37 -8.78 -4.29 -0.66
N GLU A 38 -9.87 -3.54 -0.86
CA GLU A 38 -10.09 -2.71 -2.05
C GLU A 38 -8.97 -1.67 -2.21
N LYS A 39 -8.55 -1.00 -1.13
CA LYS A 39 -7.40 -0.09 -1.16
C LYS A 39 -6.07 -0.76 -1.49
N ALA A 40 -5.84 -1.97 -0.98
CA ALA A 40 -4.67 -2.76 -1.37
C ALA A 40 -4.72 -3.19 -2.85
N GLN A 41 -5.90 -3.44 -3.42
CA GLN A 41 -6.06 -3.73 -4.86
C GLN A 41 -5.74 -2.51 -5.72
N GLU A 42 -6.24 -1.33 -5.35
CA GLU A 42 -5.88 -0.06 -6.02
C GLU A 42 -4.35 0.15 -5.98
N MET A 43 -3.72 -0.13 -4.84
CA MET A 43 -2.26 0.00 -4.70
C MET A 43 -1.51 -0.99 -5.60
N VAL A 44 -2.01 -2.22 -5.74
CA VAL A 44 -1.47 -3.19 -6.70
C VAL A 44 -1.48 -2.66 -8.13
N GLN A 45 -2.58 -2.03 -8.55
CA GLN A 45 -2.72 -1.47 -9.89
C GLN A 45 -1.72 -0.31 -10.11
N ALA A 46 -1.58 0.57 -9.12
CA ALA A 46 -0.60 1.65 -9.16
C ALA A 46 0.83 1.10 -9.31
N VAL A 47 1.20 0.10 -8.50
CA VAL A 47 2.53 -0.52 -8.53
C VAL A 47 2.80 -1.19 -9.88
N GLU A 48 1.84 -1.90 -10.45
CA GLU A 48 1.98 -2.54 -11.76
C GLU A 48 2.17 -1.53 -12.89
N ALA A 49 1.41 -0.44 -12.89
CA ALA A 49 1.56 0.64 -13.85
C ALA A 49 2.96 1.30 -13.75
N LEU A 50 3.46 1.52 -12.53
CA LEU A 50 4.80 2.04 -12.28
C LEU A 50 5.88 1.07 -12.75
N GLN A 51 5.71 -0.24 -12.52
CA GLN A 51 6.64 -1.26 -13.03
C GLN A 51 6.68 -1.30 -14.56
N GLN A 52 5.53 -1.18 -15.22
CA GLN A 52 5.46 -1.09 -16.68
C GLN A 52 6.19 0.15 -17.21
N LEU A 53 6.06 1.31 -16.55
CA LEU A 53 6.80 2.53 -16.90
C LEU A 53 8.33 2.31 -16.81
N LEU A 54 8.83 1.60 -15.79
CA LEU A 54 10.26 1.28 -15.67
C LEU A 54 10.78 0.39 -16.82
N GLN A 55 9.91 -0.39 -17.44
CA GLN A 55 10.27 -1.29 -18.54
C GLN A 55 10.34 -0.59 -19.91
N GLN A 56 9.86 0.65 -20.05
CA GLN A 56 9.82 1.39 -21.32
C GLN A 56 11.19 1.84 -21.88
N GLY A 57 12.31 1.46 -21.23
CA GLY A 57 13.66 1.73 -21.74
C GLY A 57 14.05 3.22 -21.76
N LEU A 58 13.37 4.07 -20.98
CA LEU A 58 13.67 5.49 -20.89
C LEU A 58 15.04 5.76 -20.26
N VAL A 59 15.75 6.75 -20.80
CA VAL A 59 16.95 7.31 -20.15
C VAL A 59 16.58 7.93 -18.80
N ALA A 60 17.48 7.84 -17.82
CA ALA A 60 17.16 8.07 -16.41
C ALA A 60 16.41 9.39 -16.12
N ASN A 61 16.82 10.53 -16.69
CA ASN A 61 16.13 11.80 -16.45
C ASN A 61 14.69 11.83 -17.01
N LYS A 62 14.45 11.16 -18.15
CA LYS A 62 13.10 11.01 -18.72
C LYS A 62 12.27 10.02 -17.93
N LEU A 63 12.91 8.98 -17.39
CA LEU A 63 12.28 7.99 -16.54
C LEU A 63 11.74 8.62 -15.25
N VAL A 64 12.59 9.33 -14.50
CA VAL A 64 12.18 10.02 -13.26
C VAL A 64 11.03 10.98 -13.53
N LYS A 65 11.13 11.76 -14.61
CA LYS A 65 10.04 12.68 -15.00
C LYS A 65 8.74 11.92 -15.30
N ALA A 66 8.81 10.84 -16.09
CA ALA A 66 7.63 10.06 -16.47
C ALA A 66 6.96 9.39 -15.27
N VAL A 67 7.75 8.86 -14.33
CA VAL A 67 7.24 8.26 -13.10
C VAL A 67 6.59 9.32 -12.21
N ASN A 68 7.26 10.46 -11.98
CA ASN A 68 6.78 11.50 -11.07
C ASN A 68 5.49 12.21 -11.52
N VAL A 69 5.18 12.21 -12.82
CA VAL A 69 3.95 12.80 -13.36
C VAL A 69 2.91 11.75 -13.74
N SER A 70 3.16 10.47 -13.43
CA SER A 70 2.23 9.40 -13.75
C SER A 70 1.03 9.42 -12.81
N ASP A 71 -0.15 9.12 -13.34
CA ASP A 71 -1.37 8.95 -12.54
C ASP A 71 -1.19 7.84 -11.48
N ALA A 72 -0.35 6.84 -11.76
CA ALA A 72 -0.02 5.78 -10.83
C ALA A 72 0.77 6.27 -9.61
N ALA A 73 1.64 7.27 -9.78
CA ALA A 73 2.32 7.90 -8.64
C ALA A 73 1.37 8.76 -7.82
N ALA A 74 0.44 9.49 -8.47
CA ALA A 74 -0.59 10.26 -7.78
C ALA A 74 -1.54 9.35 -6.98
N LEU A 75 -2.02 8.26 -7.61
CA LEU A 75 -2.87 7.26 -6.96
C LEU A 75 -2.18 6.64 -5.73
N LEU A 76 -0.87 6.38 -5.81
CA LEU A 76 -0.13 5.85 -4.67
C LEU A 76 -0.02 6.86 -3.50
N ASP A 77 0.18 8.15 -3.79
CA ASP A 77 0.11 9.20 -2.77
C ASP A 77 -1.32 9.28 -2.16
N GLU A 78 -2.38 9.25 -2.99
CA GLU A 78 -3.77 9.28 -2.53
C GLU A 78 -4.14 8.10 -1.62
N ILE A 79 -3.71 6.88 -1.95
CA ILE A 79 -3.98 5.69 -1.12
C ILE A 79 -3.25 5.76 0.23
N VAL A 80 -2.05 6.33 0.24
CA VAL A 80 -1.29 6.52 1.48
C VAL A 80 -1.95 7.56 2.37
N ASP A 81 -2.52 8.60 1.78
CA ASP A 81 -3.27 9.64 2.50
C ASP A 81 -4.67 9.14 2.92
N ALA A 82 -5.18 8.09 2.29
CA ALA A 82 -6.43 7.44 2.68
C ALA A 82 -6.22 6.62 3.97
N ASP A 83 -6.80 7.10 5.06
CA ASP A 83 -6.73 6.47 6.38
C ASP A 83 -7.70 5.26 6.50
N ALA A 84 -7.49 4.26 5.65
CA ALA A 84 -8.40 3.12 5.50
C ALA A 84 -8.50 2.24 6.76
N VAL A 85 -7.46 2.24 7.62
CA VAL A 85 -7.47 1.51 8.89
C VAL A 85 -8.37 2.20 9.90
N SER A 86 -8.33 3.53 10.00
CA SER A 86 -9.26 4.26 10.89
C SER A 86 -10.71 4.07 10.46
N GLU A 87 -10.99 4.04 9.15
CA GLU A 87 -12.34 3.72 8.64
C GLU A 87 -12.78 2.31 9.03
N LEU A 88 -11.89 1.33 8.92
CA LEU A 88 -12.14 -0.03 9.36
C LEU A 88 -12.36 -0.12 10.87
N GLU A 89 -11.56 0.59 11.67
CA GLU A 89 -11.69 0.62 13.13
C GLU A 89 -13.06 1.16 13.55
N ALA A 90 -13.50 2.27 12.94
CA ALA A 90 -14.83 2.83 13.18
C ALA A 90 -15.95 1.85 12.80
N TYR A 91 -15.79 1.14 11.67
CA TYR A 91 -16.74 0.11 11.26
C TYR A 91 -16.78 -1.07 12.24
N VAL A 92 -15.62 -1.57 12.68
CA VAL A 92 -15.54 -2.68 13.64
C VAL A 92 -16.12 -2.28 14.99
N LEU A 93 -15.84 -1.07 15.46
CA LEU A 93 -16.42 -0.55 16.70
C LEU A 93 -17.95 -0.51 16.61
N SER A 94 -18.50 -0.01 15.50
CA SER A 94 -19.95 0.01 15.27
C SER A 94 -20.55 -1.39 15.16
N ALA A 95 -19.88 -2.32 14.45
CA ALA A 95 -20.33 -3.71 14.33
C ALA A 95 -20.25 -4.48 15.66
N ALA A 96 -19.37 -4.06 16.57
CA ALA A 96 -19.21 -4.60 17.91
C ALA A 96 -20.24 -4.02 18.91
N GLU A 97 -20.94 -2.93 18.57
CA GLU A 97 -22.00 -2.39 19.41
C GLU A 97 -23.13 -3.42 19.57
N GLY A 98 -23.32 -3.91 20.80
CA GLY A 98 -24.31 -4.94 21.12
C GLY A 98 -23.77 -6.38 21.09
N VAL A 99 -22.47 -6.58 20.84
CA VAL A 99 -21.83 -7.89 21.05
C VAL A 99 -21.54 -8.08 22.54
N GLU A 100 -22.35 -8.90 23.21
CA GLU A 100 -22.15 -9.23 24.64
C GLU A 100 -21.12 -10.35 24.87
N ASN A 101 -20.66 -11.02 23.81
CA ASN A 101 -19.70 -12.12 23.93
C ASN A 101 -18.25 -11.59 24.02
N PRO A 102 -17.56 -11.75 25.17
CA PRO A 102 -16.21 -11.24 25.36
C PRO A 102 -15.17 -11.91 24.47
N GLU A 103 -15.34 -13.18 24.10
CA GLU A 103 -14.43 -13.90 23.20
C GLU A 103 -14.49 -13.33 21.78
N VAL A 104 -15.70 -12.94 21.32
CA VAL A 104 -15.89 -12.30 20.01
C VAL A 104 -15.28 -10.90 20.01
N MET A 105 -15.47 -10.13 21.09
CA MET A 105 -14.84 -8.81 21.24
C MET A 105 -13.31 -8.89 21.22
N GLN A 106 -12.74 -9.87 21.93
CA GLN A 106 -11.31 -10.12 21.92
C GLN A 106 -10.83 -10.52 20.52
N PHE A 107 -11.54 -11.41 19.83
CA PHE A 107 -11.22 -11.80 18.46
C PHE A 107 -11.20 -10.60 17.49
N LEU A 108 -12.21 -9.72 17.55
CA LEU A 108 -12.26 -8.52 16.71
C LEU A 108 -11.07 -7.58 16.99
N THR A 109 -10.72 -7.40 18.27
CA THR A 109 -9.55 -6.60 18.67
C THR A 109 -8.25 -7.18 18.11
N GLU A 110 -8.05 -8.49 18.25
CA GLU A 110 -6.84 -9.16 17.73
C GLU A 110 -6.74 -9.12 16.20
N ILE A 111 -7.88 -9.15 15.50
CA ILE A 111 -7.92 -8.97 14.04
C ILE A 111 -7.55 -7.53 13.68
N MET A 112 -8.10 -6.53 14.38
CA MET A 112 -7.75 -5.13 14.15
C MET A 112 -6.27 -4.85 14.35
N ASP A 113 -5.68 -5.33 15.45
CA ASP A 113 -4.24 -5.21 15.72
C ASP A 113 -3.39 -5.82 14.59
N LYS A 114 -3.82 -6.95 14.03
CA LYS A 114 -3.11 -7.62 12.94
C LYS A 114 -3.24 -6.85 11.63
N VAL A 115 -4.42 -6.31 11.33
CA VAL A 115 -4.66 -5.48 10.15
C VAL A 115 -3.81 -4.22 10.23
N GLU A 116 -3.86 -3.50 11.35
CA GLU A 116 -3.11 -2.27 11.57
C GLU A 116 -1.61 -2.50 11.37
N ARG A 117 -1.03 -3.54 11.99
CA ARG A 117 0.41 -3.86 11.83
C ARG A 117 0.79 -4.13 10.38
N LYS A 118 -0.01 -4.91 9.66
CA LYS A 118 0.26 -5.25 8.25
C LYS A 118 0.06 -4.06 7.32
N TYR A 119 -0.97 -3.25 7.57
CA TYR A 119 -1.23 -2.04 6.79
C TYR A 119 -0.17 -0.96 7.04
N ASN A 120 0.28 -0.77 8.28
CA ASN A 120 1.38 0.16 8.59
C ASN A 120 2.69 -0.25 7.90
N LEU A 121 2.98 -1.55 7.83
CA LEU A 121 4.12 -2.04 7.05
C LEU A 121 3.96 -1.72 5.55
N LEU A 122 2.75 -1.86 5.01
CA LEU A 122 2.43 -1.51 3.63
C LEU A 122 2.65 0.00 3.38
N LEU A 123 2.10 0.85 4.24
CA LEU A 123 2.27 2.30 4.19
C LEU A 123 3.73 2.71 4.30
N GLU A 124 4.53 2.06 5.15
CA GLU A 124 5.97 2.31 5.25
C GLU A 124 6.67 2.10 3.90
N LYS A 125 6.32 1.03 3.17
CA LYS A 125 6.89 0.76 1.84
C LYS A 125 6.41 1.75 0.79
N ALA A 126 5.15 2.16 0.85
CA ALA A 126 4.59 3.17 -0.04
C ALA A 126 5.25 4.55 0.20
N HIS A 127 5.39 4.98 1.46
CA HIS A 127 6.12 6.18 1.84
C HIS A 127 7.59 6.14 1.40
N ALA A 128 8.28 4.99 1.58
CA ALA A 128 9.65 4.83 1.12
C ALA A 128 9.78 5.00 -0.40
N TYR A 129 8.77 4.56 -1.16
CA TYR A 129 8.71 4.79 -2.60
C TYR A 129 8.40 6.25 -2.93
N ASN A 130 7.42 6.87 -2.29
CA ASN A 130 7.06 8.28 -2.53
C ASN A 130 8.21 9.23 -2.16
N ALA A 131 9.00 8.90 -1.14
CA ALA A 131 10.23 9.61 -0.81
C ALA A 131 11.27 9.50 -1.92
N LEU A 132 11.41 8.33 -2.56
CA LEU A 132 12.29 8.14 -3.71
C LEU A 132 11.84 8.97 -4.93
N LEU A 133 10.52 9.12 -5.15
CA LEU A 133 9.98 9.99 -6.20
C LEU A 133 10.33 11.47 -5.98
N LYS A 134 10.28 11.91 -4.72
CA LYS A 134 10.52 13.30 -4.31
C LYS A 134 12.01 13.65 -4.23
N ASP A 135 12.89 12.65 -4.15
CA ASP A 135 14.34 12.84 -4.16
C ASP A 135 14.84 13.20 -5.57
N LYS A 136 15.07 14.50 -5.79
CA LYS A 136 15.60 15.05 -7.05
C LYS A 136 17.03 14.61 -7.39
N SER A 137 17.69 13.87 -6.49
CA SER A 137 19.02 13.30 -6.66
C SER A 137 19.01 11.87 -7.23
N ALA A 138 17.82 11.27 -7.36
CA ALA A 138 17.65 9.87 -7.73
C ALA A 138 18.13 9.60 -9.14
#